data_AF-A0A6B9TBZ7-F1
#
_entry.id   AF-A0A6B9TBZ7-F1
#
_cell.length_a   1.000
_cell.length_b   1.000
_cell.length_c   1.000
_cell.angle_alpha   90.00
_cell.angle_beta   90.00
_cell.angle_gamma   90.00
#
_symmetry.space_group_name_H-M   'P 1'
#
loop_
_entity.id
_entity.type
_entity.pdbx_description
1 polymer ?
#
loop_
_entity_poly.entity_id
_entity_poly.type
_entity_poly.pdbx_seq_one_letter_code
_entity_poly.pdbx_strand_id
1 'polypeptide(L)'
;MDIMVKVGESKYDNYGRITCSIKIAELLELVKGEDVVEWHVHNGEVILRKRTRSYYGFDLESQDIRNRLISYEEDHMEEAMEQDLNPEERLRMAEEEYAKDRKARAEKLEKEKR
;
A
#
# COMPACT_ATOMS: atom_id res chain seq x y z
N MET A 1 -5.57 -16.71 6.87
CA MET A 1 -4.99 -15.44 7.32
C MET A 1 -5.37 -14.42 6.26
N ASP A 2 -5.98 -13.30 6.62
CA ASP A 2 -6.13 -12.19 5.66
C ASP A 2 -4.73 -11.60 5.48
N ILE A 3 -4.14 -11.85 4.32
CA ILE A 3 -2.80 -11.38 3.97
C ILE A 3 -2.96 -10.00 3.35
N MET A 4 -2.19 -9.02 3.84
CA MET A 4 -2.20 -7.66 3.31
C MET A 4 -0.85 -7.39 2.65
N VAL A 5 -0.86 -7.17 1.34
CA VAL A 5 0.35 -6.84 0.57
C VAL A 5 0.48 -5.32 0.42
N LYS A 6 1.62 -4.77 0.85
CA LYS A 6 1.91 -3.33 0.68
C LYS A 6 2.30 -3.05 -0.78
N VAL A 7 1.39 -2.43 -1.53
CA VAL A 7 1.62 -2.08 -2.96
C VAL A 7 2.27 -0.70 -3.14
N GLY A 8 2.30 0.13 -2.10
CA GLY A 8 2.94 1.44 -2.13
C GLY A 8 2.55 2.34 -0.98
N GLU A 9 3.12 3.55 -0.97
CA GLU A 9 2.79 4.60 0.00
C GLU A 9 2.78 5.97 -0.68
N SER A 10 1.99 6.89 -0.15
CA SER A 10 1.93 8.27 -0.66
C SER A 10 1.56 9.21 0.47
N LYS A 11 2.21 10.38 0.49
CA LYS A 11 1.80 11.48 1.38
C LYS A 11 0.54 12.13 0.80
N TYR A 12 -0.38 12.51 1.67
CA TYR A 12 -1.49 13.37 1.26
C TYR A 12 -1.01 14.81 1.13
N ASP A 13 -1.58 15.56 0.19
CA ASP A 13 -1.23 16.96 -0.02
C ASP A 13 -2.15 17.92 0.77
N ASN A 14 -1.85 19.21 0.69
CA ASN A 14 -2.63 20.27 1.37
C ASN A 14 -4.09 20.39 0.88
N TYR A 15 -4.44 19.71 -0.21
CA TYR A 15 -5.79 19.67 -0.76
C TYR A 15 -6.51 18.35 -0.42
N GLY A 16 -5.93 17.52 0.46
CA GLY A 16 -6.49 16.23 0.87
C GLY A 16 -6.44 15.18 -0.23
N ARG A 17 -5.58 15.36 -1.25
CA ARG A 17 -5.44 14.41 -2.36
C ARG A 17 -4.31 13.43 -2.05
N ILE A 18 -4.54 12.17 -2.37
CA ILE A 18 -3.53 11.12 -2.34
C ILE A 18 -3.20 10.79 -3.80
N THR A 19 -1.92 10.86 -4.15
CA THR A 19 -1.46 10.41 -5.46
C THR A 19 -1.58 8.88 -5.53
N CYS A 20 -2.28 8.37 -6.54
CA CYS A 20 -2.37 6.93 -6.76
C CYS A 20 -0.98 6.38 -7.17
N SER A 21 -0.55 5.29 -6.52
CA SER A 21 0.66 4.56 -6.93
C SER A 21 0.48 4.06 -8.37
N ILE A 22 1.51 4.20 -9.20
CA ILE A 22 1.51 3.70 -10.58
C ILE A 22 1.18 2.21 -10.60
N LYS A 23 1.69 1.43 -9.63
CA LYS A 23 1.42 -0.01 -9.55
C LYS A 23 -0.06 -0.32 -9.29
N ILE A 24 -0.72 0.46 -8.42
CA ILE A 24 -2.17 0.33 -8.20
C ILE A 24 -2.94 0.70 -9.47
N ALA A 25 -2.52 1.76 -10.17
CA ALA A 25 -3.14 2.14 -11.43
C ALA A 25 -3.01 1.04 -12.51
N GLU A 26 -1.87 0.36 -12.58
CA GLU A 26 -1.66 -0.79 -13.47
C GLU A 26 -2.54 -1.98 -13.07
N LEU A 27 -2.56 -2.35 -11.79
CA LEU A 27 -3.35 -3.48 -11.28
C LEU A 27 -4.85 -3.28 -11.55
N LEU A 28 -5.33 -2.05 -11.43
CA LEU A 28 -6.72 -1.70 -11.70
C LEU A 28 -6.99 -1.31 -13.16
N GLU A 29 -5.98 -1.31 -14.04
CA GLU A 29 -6.08 -0.83 -15.44
C GLU A 29 -6.79 0.53 -15.54
N LEU A 30 -6.29 1.51 -14.77
CA LEU A 30 -6.84 2.87 -14.79
C LEU A 30 -6.35 3.64 -16.00
N VAL A 31 -7.29 4.16 -16.78
CA VAL A 31 -7.08 5.11 -17.86
C VAL A 31 -7.30 6.52 -17.35
N LYS A 32 -6.24 7.32 -17.41
CA LYS A 32 -6.24 8.71 -16.93
C LYS A 32 -7.31 9.53 -17.65
N GLY A 33 -8.20 10.13 -16.86
CA GLY A 33 -9.24 11.04 -17.37
C GLY A 33 -10.50 10.34 -17.86
N GLU A 34 -10.53 9.01 -17.88
CA GLU A 34 -11.69 8.22 -18.28
C GLU A 34 -12.27 7.44 -17.10
N ASP A 35 -11.39 6.77 -16.35
CA ASP A 35 -11.82 5.88 -15.28
C ASP A 35 -12.11 6.61 -13.97
N VAL A 36 -13.17 6.15 -13.32
CA VAL A 36 -13.62 6.67 -12.03
C VAL A 36 -13.27 5.67 -10.94
N VAL A 37 -12.76 6.19 -9.83
CA VAL A 37 -12.38 5.40 -8.66
C VAL A 37 -13.22 5.84 -7.47
N GLU A 38 -13.71 4.86 -6.74
CA GLU A 38 -14.57 5.02 -5.57
C GLU A 38 -13.79 4.64 -4.31
N TRP A 39 -14.09 5.37 -3.23
CA TRP A 39 -13.53 5.15 -1.90
C TRP A 39 -14.62 4.61 -1.00
N HIS A 40 -14.36 3.46 -0.37
CA HIS A 40 -15.29 2.77 0.51
C HIS A 40 -14.64 2.60 1.88
N VAL A 41 -15.44 2.58 2.95
CA VAL A 41 -14.95 2.27 4.30
C VAL A 41 -15.58 0.95 4.74
N HIS A 42 -14.76 -0.01 5.11
CA HIS A 42 -15.21 -1.32 5.57
C HIS A 42 -14.25 -1.86 6.61
N ASN A 43 -14.76 -2.37 7.74
CA ASN A 43 -13.96 -2.94 8.84
C ASN A 43 -12.80 -2.06 9.32
N GLY A 44 -12.97 -0.73 9.31
CA GLY A 44 -11.92 0.22 9.72
C GLY A 44 -10.87 0.51 8.65
N GLU A 45 -11.00 -0.07 7.46
CA GLU A 45 -10.11 0.12 6.32
C GLU A 45 -10.75 0.98 5.24
N VAL A 46 -9.92 1.67 4.46
CA VAL A 46 -10.33 2.42 3.27
C VAL A 46 -10.02 1.56 2.04
N ILE A 47 -11.05 1.21 1.29
CA ILE A 47 -10.96 0.39 0.08
C ILE A 47 -11.11 1.31 -1.13
N LEU A 48 -10.18 1.18 -2.06
CA LEU A 48 -10.21 1.84 -3.34
C LEU A 48 -10.73 0.87 -4.41
N ARG A 49 -11.77 1.25 -5.15
CA ARG A 49 -12.40 0.39 -6.18
C ARG A 49 -12.59 1.15 -7.49
N LYS A 50 -12.16 0.58 -8.61
CA LYS A 50 -12.53 1.10 -9.94
C LYS A 50 -14.02 0.91 -10.19
N ARG A 51 -14.69 1.93 -10.71
CA ARG A 51 -16.06 1.79 -11.23
C ARG A 51 -16.01 1.05 -12.56
N THR A 52 -16.59 -0.12 -12.59
CA THR A 52 -16.63 -1.01 -13.74
C THR A 52 -17.94 -0.89 -14.51
N ARG A 53 -17.93 -1.36 -15.76
CA ARG A 53 -19.13 -1.43 -16.60
C ARG A 53 -19.73 -2.83 -16.58
N SER A 54 -21.06 -2.90 -16.56
CA SER A 54 -21.78 -4.16 -16.74
C SER A 54 -22.09 -4.41 -18.20
N TYR A 55 -21.83 -5.64 -18.66
CA TYR A 55 -22.11 -6.13 -20.00
C TYR A 55 -23.21 -7.19 -19.92
N TYR A 56 -24.41 -6.86 -20.37
CA TYR A 56 -25.58 -7.77 -20.29
C TYR A 56 -25.86 -8.30 -18.87
N GLY A 57 -25.60 -7.47 -17.84
CA GLY A 57 -25.76 -7.84 -16.43
C GLY A 57 -24.55 -8.55 -15.82
N PHE A 58 -23.50 -8.83 -16.59
CA PHE A 58 -22.26 -9.40 -16.12
C PHE A 58 -21.18 -8.33 -15.97
N ASP A 59 -20.53 -8.29 -14.81
CA ASP A 59 -19.39 -7.40 -14.56
C ASP A 59 -18.08 -8.18 -14.74
N LEU A 60 -17.70 -8.37 -16.01
CA LEU A 60 -16.50 -9.10 -16.39
C LEU A 60 -15.22 -8.34 -16.00
N GLU A 61 -15.26 -7.01 -16.09
CA GLU A 61 -14.13 -6.15 -15.74
C GLU A 61 -13.75 -6.30 -14.25
N SER A 62 -14.74 -6.31 -13.35
CA SER A 62 -14.48 -6.59 -11.93
C SER A 62 -13.87 -7.96 -11.69
N GLN A 63 -14.24 -8.97 -12.50
CA GLN A 63 -13.69 -10.32 -12.38
C GLN A 63 -12.22 -10.35 -12.81
N ASP A 64 -11.88 -9.71 -13.93
CA ASP A 64 -10.50 -9.63 -14.42
C ASP A 64 -9.59 -8.88 -13.44
N ILE A 65 -10.06 -7.75 -12.92
CA ILE A 65 -9.34 -6.98 -11.88
C ILE A 65 -9.15 -7.84 -10.64
N ARG A 66 -10.19 -8.55 -10.17
CA ARG A 66 -10.09 -9.43 -9.00
C ARG A 66 -9.05 -10.52 -9.20
N ASN A 67 -9.06 -11.20 -10.35
CA ASN A 67 -8.10 -12.25 -10.65
C ASN A 67 -6.67 -11.71 -10.64
N ARG A 68 -6.45 -10.53 -11.24
CA ARG A 68 -5.14 -9.88 -11.26
C ARG A 68 -4.65 -9.50 -9.86
N LEU A 69 -5.53 -8.97 -9.00
CA LEU A 69 -5.19 -8.64 -7.62
C LEU A 69 -4.84 -9.90 -6.82
N ILE A 70 -5.59 -11.00 -6.97
CA ILE A 70 -5.31 -12.28 -6.32
C ILE A 70 -3.95 -12.83 -6.79
N SER A 71 -3.69 -12.87 -8.11
CA SER A 71 -2.39 -13.32 -8.61
C SER A 71 -1.25 -12.45 -8.12
N TYR A 72 -1.45 -11.13 -8.03
CA TYR A 72 -0.45 -10.24 -7.45
C TYR A 72 -0.19 -10.55 -5.97
N GLU A 73 -1.23 -10.82 -5.18
CA GLU A 73 -1.09 -11.22 -3.78
C GLU A 73 -0.36 -12.56 -3.63
N GLU A 74 -0.70 -13.55 -4.47
CA GLU A 74 -0.07 -14.87 -4.50
C GLU A 74 1.42 -14.78 -4.88
N ASP A 75 1.76 -14.01 -5.91
CA ASP A 75 3.14 -13.81 -6.38
C ASP A 75 4.02 -13.13 -5.31
N HIS A 76 3.44 -12.30 -4.45
CA HIS A 76 4.17 -11.58 -3.39
C HIS A 76 3.99 -12.23 -2.00
N MET A 77 3.33 -13.39 -1.95
CA MET A 77 3.12 -14.14 -0.71
C MET A 77 4.43 -14.76 -0.22
N GLU A 78 5.31 -15.18 -1.14
CA GLU A 78 6.64 -15.72 -0.80
C GLU A 78 7.56 -14.62 -0.22
N GLU A 79 7.54 -13.40 -0.77
CA GLU A 79 8.33 -12.27 -0.25
C GLU A 79 7.87 -11.81 1.15
N ALA A 80 6.57 -11.92 1.46
CA ALA A 80 6.03 -11.64 2.80
C ALA A 80 6.37 -12.74 3.81
N MET A 81 6.50 -13.98 3.37
CA MET A 81 6.95 -15.12 4.19
C MET A 81 8.47 -15.16 4.41
N GLU A 82 9.27 -14.58 3.51
CA GLU A 82 10.73 -14.45 3.68
C GLU A 82 11.15 -13.47 4.80
N GLN A 83 10.21 -12.76 5.44
CA GLN A 83 10.44 -12.06 6.72
C GLN A 83 10.27 -12.95 7.96
N ASP A 84 10.49 -14.26 7.84
CA ASP A 84 10.66 -15.15 9.00
C ASP A 84 12.06 -14.99 9.63
N LEU A 85 12.44 -13.74 9.95
CA LEU A 85 13.59 -13.46 10.80
C LEU A 85 13.27 -13.95 12.21
N ASN A 86 14.12 -14.84 12.73
CA ASN A 86 14.05 -15.35 14.09
C ASN A 86 13.90 -14.14 15.05
N PRO A 87 12.98 -14.15 16.05
CA PRO A 87 12.71 -13.03 16.94
C PRO A 87 13.91 -12.21 17.45
N GLU A 88 15.07 -12.83 17.65
CA GLU A 88 16.31 -12.17 18.03
C GLU A 88 16.87 -11.22 16.95
N GLU A 89 16.77 -11.59 15.67
CA GLU A 89 17.24 -10.75 14.55
C GLU A 89 16.32 -9.55 14.33
N ARG A 90 15.00 -9.74 14.50
CA ARG A 90 14.02 -8.64 14.47
C ARG A 90 14.27 -7.62 15.58
N LEU A 91 14.57 -8.10 16.79
CA LEU A 91 14.90 -7.23 17.93
C LEU A 91 16.19 -6.43 17.65
N ARG A 92 17.23 -7.09 17.13
CA ARG A 92 18.49 -6.43 16.79
C ARG A 92 18.31 -5.32 15.75
N MET A 93 17.55 -5.59 14.67
CA MET A 93 17.28 -4.58 13.63
C MET A 93 16.47 -3.40 14.17
N ALA A 94 15.49 -3.66 15.04
CA ALA A 94 14.70 -2.62 15.69
C ALA A 94 15.54 -1.73 16.63
N GLU A 95 16.47 -2.32 17.38
CA GLU A 95 17.39 -1.57 18.25
C GLU A 95 18.35 -0.69 17.45
N GLU A 96 18.85 -1.18 16.31
CA GLU A 96 19.72 -0.40 15.42
C GLU A 96 19.00 0.78 14.75
N GLU A 97 17.78 0.56 14.26
CA GLU A 97 16.91 1.62 13.71
C GLU A 97 16.59 2.67 14.78
N TYR A 98 16.18 2.23 15.97
CA TYR A 98 15.88 3.14 17.08
C TYR A 98 17.09 3.97 17.52
N ALA A 99 18.30 3.39 17.50
CA ALA A 99 19.54 4.10 17.80
C ALA A 99 19.85 5.19 16.74
N LYS A 100 19.63 4.89 15.45
CA LYS A 100 19.77 5.88 14.36
C LYS A 100 18.77 7.03 14.52
N ASP A 101 17.52 6.72 14.82
CA ASP A 101 16.46 7.73 15.03
C ASP A 101 16.75 8.62 16.25
N ARG A 102 17.21 8.03 17.35
CA ARG A 102 17.65 8.80 18.53
C ARG A 102 18.79 9.77 18.20
N LYS A 103 19.77 9.33 17.41
CA LYS A 103 20.91 10.14 17.01
C LYS A 103 20.47 11.28 16.09
N ALA A 104 19.66 10.99 15.06
CA ALA A 104 19.11 12.00 14.17
C ALA A 104 18.27 13.04 14.92
N ARG A 105 17.48 12.61 15.92
CA ARG A 105 16.68 13.49 16.76
C ARG A 105 17.53 14.38 17.66
N ALA A 106 18.61 13.85 18.23
CA ALA A 106 19.55 14.62 19.04
C ALA A 106 20.28 15.68 18.20
N GLU A 107 20.76 15.31 17.01
CA GLU A 107 21.44 16.24 16.09
C GLU A 107 20.49 17.34 15.59
N LYS A 108 19.21 17.02 15.36
CA LYS A 108 18.20 18.02 15.00
C LYS A 108 17.95 19.02 16.14
N LEU A 109 17.82 18.52 17.37
CA LEU A 109 17.63 19.38 18.56
C LEU A 109 18.86 20.24 18.89
N GLU A 110 20.07 19.77 18.59
CA GLU A 110 21.30 20.55 18.77
C GLU A 110 21.44 21.65 17.72
N LYS A 111 21.07 21.38 16.46
CA LYS A 111 21.03 22.39 15.38
C LYS A 111 20.00 23.49 15.63
N GLU A 112 18.87 23.18 16.27
CA GLU A 112 17.82 24.16 16.61
C GLU A 112 18.18 25.03 17.84
N LYS A 113 19.25 24.70 18.58
CA LYS A 113 19.73 25.47 19.75
C LYS A 113 20.92 26.41 19.43
N ARG A 114 21.48 26.34 18.23
CA ARG A 114 22.53 27.25 17.72
C ARG A 114 21.92 28.30 16.82
#